data_AF-A0A8J4Q854-F1
#
_entry.id   AF-A0A8J4Q854-F1
#
_cell.length_a   1.000
_cell.length_b   1.000
_cell.length_c   1.000
_cell.angle_alpha   90.00
_cell.angle_beta   90.00
_cell.angle_gamma   90.00
#
_symmetry.space_group_name_H-M   'P 1'
#
loop_
_entity.id
_entity.type
_entity.pdbx_description
1 polymer ?
#
loop_
_entity_poly.entity_id
_entity_poly.type
_entity_poly.pdbx_seq_one_letter_code
_entity_poly.pdbx_strand_id
1 'polypeptide(L)'
;SDYLTIATTRPETLFGDVAIAVHPKDDRYSKYVGMMAIVPMTYGRHIPIISDRHVDKDFGTGVLKISPGHDHNDYLLARKLGLPILNIMNKDGTLNKVAGLYCGLDRFEARKKLWAELEETGLAVKQEAHTLRVPRSQRGGEIIEPLVSKQWFVTMEPLAEKALRAVERGELTIIPERFEKIYNHWLSNIKDWCISRQLWWGHRIPVWYIVGKDCEEEYIVARSADEALEKARAKYGNNVEIYQDPDVLDTWFSSALWPFSTLGWPDVSEEDFRRFYPTTMLETGHDILFFWVARMVMMGIEFTGTIPFSYVYLHGLIRDSQDLKTKWMIGMWRCQLGHPSISTLKCQVDGNLDQIIENLN
;
A
#
# COMPACT_ATOMS: atom_id res chain seq x y z
N SER A 1 28.98 -18.44 24.38
CA SER A 1 29.04 -17.96 22.99
C SER A 1 28.58 -16.51 23.00
N ASP A 2 29.39 -15.62 22.45
CA ASP A 2 29.17 -14.16 22.46
C ASP A 2 28.32 -13.69 21.27
N TYR A 3 27.64 -14.62 20.59
CA TYR A 3 26.88 -14.36 19.36
C TYR A 3 25.42 -14.80 19.52
N LEU A 4 24.51 -14.01 18.96
CA LEU A 4 23.11 -14.40 18.71
C LEU A 4 22.93 -14.69 17.22
N THR A 5 22.50 -15.90 16.88
CA THR A 5 22.24 -16.29 15.49
C THR A 5 20.84 -15.82 15.07
N ILE A 6 20.73 -15.18 13.92
CA ILE A 6 19.46 -14.67 13.37
C ILE A 6 19.11 -15.44 12.11
N ALA A 7 17.84 -15.84 11.98
CA ALA A 7 17.29 -16.37 10.73
C ALA A 7 16.59 -15.25 9.93
N THR A 8 16.97 -15.05 8.67
CA THR A 8 16.36 -14.04 7.80
C THR A 8 16.34 -14.49 6.34
N THR A 9 15.27 -14.14 5.61
CA THR A 9 15.16 -14.31 4.15
C THR A 9 15.61 -13.05 3.38
N ARG A 10 15.90 -11.96 4.09
CA ARG A 10 16.28 -10.65 3.55
C ARG A 10 17.56 -10.14 4.21
N PRO A 11 18.72 -10.80 4.00
CA PRO A 11 19.96 -10.39 4.66
C PRO A 11 20.36 -8.96 4.28
N GLU A 12 20.02 -8.47 3.08
CA GLU A 12 20.32 -7.10 2.65
C GLU A 12 19.70 -6.02 3.55
N THR A 13 18.63 -6.35 4.30
CA THR A 13 17.98 -5.41 5.23
C THR A 13 18.70 -5.26 6.58
N LEU A 14 19.77 -6.03 6.81
CA LEU A 14 20.59 -5.99 8.03
C LEU A 14 21.12 -4.58 8.35
N PHE A 15 21.46 -3.79 7.32
CA PHE A 15 21.89 -2.41 7.50
C PHE A 15 20.78 -1.51 8.06
N GLY A 16 19.52 -1.93 7.98
CA GLY A 16 18.35 -1.25 8.53
C GLY A 16 17.99 -1.69 9.94
N ASP A 17 18.74 -2.65 10.52
CA ASP A 17 18.45 -3.18 11.85
C ASP A 17 18.66 -2.11 12.93
N VAL A 18 17.67 -1.98 13.82
CA VAL A 18 17.71 -1.05 14.96
C VAL A 18 17.52 -1.73 16.31
N ALA A 19 17.12 -3.00 16.31
CA ALA A 19 16.99 -3.82 17.50
C ALA A 19 17.03 -5.30 17.12
N ILE A 20 17.27 -6.16 18.12
CA ILE A 20 17.03 -7.60 18.04
C ILE A 20 15.93 -7.94 19.04
N ALA A 21 14.92 -8.68 18.64
CA ALA A 21 13.85 -9.13 19.50
C ALA A 21 13.99 -10.61 19.83
N VAL A 22 13.76 -10.95 21.11
CA VAL A 22 13.69 -12.33 21.60
C VAL A 22 12.43 -12.52 22.45
N HIS A 23 11.91 -13.74 22.45
CA HIS A 23 10.72 -14.05 23.25
C HIS A 23 11.06 -13.99 24.76
N PRO A 24 10.23 -13.34 25.62
CA PRO A 24 10.51 -13.21 27.06
C PRO A 24 10.68 -14.53 27.80
N LYS A 25 10.01 -15.59 27.32
CA LYS A 25 10.07 -16.95 27.89
C LYS A 25 11.01 -17.89 27.14
N ASP A 26 11.92 -17.37 26.33
CA ASP A 26 12.98 -18.17 25.72
C ASP A 26 14.23 -18.13 26.59
N ASP A 27 14.39 -19.15 27.44
CA ASP A 27 15.49 -19.25 28.42
C ASP A 27 16.88 -19.25 27.77
N ARG A 28 16.98 -19.53 26.45
CA ARG A 28 18.23 -19.45 25.70
C ARG A 28 18.73 -18.01 25.60
N TYR A 29 17.82 -17.05 25.44
CA TYR A 29 18.15 -15.66 25.06
C TYR A 29 17.58 -14.57 25.98
N SER A 30 16.61 -14.86 26.84
CA SER A 30 15.96 -13.89 27.74
C SER A 30 16.95 -13.14 28.63
N LYS A 31 18.06 -13.79 29.02
CA LYS A 31 19.17 -13.21 29.78
C LYS A 31 19.92 -12.07 29.08
N TYR A 32 19.79 -11.93 27.75
CA TYR A 32 20.44 -10.87 26.97
C TYR A 32 19.57 -9.62 26.80
N VAL A 33 18.30 -9.66 27.22
CA VAL A 33 17.39 -8.51 27.12
C VAL A 33 17.96 -7.34 27.93
N GLY A 34 18.01 -6.16 27.30
CA GLY A 34 18.61 -4.95 27.86
C GLY A 34 20.10 -4.79 27.57
N MET A 35 20.76 -5.81 27.00
CA MET A 35 22.13 -5.69 26.48
C MET A 35 22.15 -5.10 25.06
N MET A 36 23.34 -4.80 24.56
CA MET A 36 23.57 -4.33 23.19
C MET A 36 24.23 -5.43 22.36
N ALA A 37 23.79 -5.56 21.10
CA ALA A 37 24.41 -6.41 20.10
C ALA A 37 25.12 -5.55 19.04
N ILE A 38 26.20 -6.07 18.47
CA ILE A 38 26.92 -5.43 17.36
C ILE A 38 26.35 -5.97 16.05
N VAL A 39 25.94 -5.08 15.16
CA VAL A 39 25.45 -5.46 13.83
C VAL A 39 26.65 -5.74 12.92
N PRO A 40 26.74 -6.93 12.29
CA PRO A 40 27.80 -7.26 11.33
C PRO A 40 27.90 -6.25 10.18
N MET A 41 29.08 -6.09 9.58
CA MET A 41 29.27 -5.27 8.35
C MET A 41 28.85 -3.79 8.46
N THR A 42 28.63 -3.26 9.67
CA THR A 42 28.21 -1.86 9.92
C THR A 42 29.24 -1.03 10.68
N TYR A 43 30.51 -1.45 10.68
CA TYR A 43 31.60 -0.79 11.42
C TYR A 43 31.32 -0.63 12.93
N GLY A 44 30.68 -1.64 13.54
CA GLY A 44 30.47 -1.66 14.99
C GLY A 44 29.21 -0.92 15.44
N ARG A 45 28.16 -0.81 14.61
CA ARG A 45 26.87 -0.25 15.06
C ARG A 45 26.27 -1.14 16.15
N HIS A 46 25.89 -0.53 17.26
CA HIS A 46 25.26 -1.20 18.38
C HIS A 46 23.75 -1.03 18.34
N ILE A 47 23.01 -2.11 18.60
CA ILE A 47 21.55 -2.09 18.69
C ILE A 47 21.08 -2.83 19.96
N PRO A 48 19.99 -2.39 20.61
CA PRO A 48 19.47 -3.03 21.80
C PRO A 48 18.87 -4.41 21.51
N ILE A 49 18.98 -5.30 22.49
CA ILE A 49 18.24 -6.57 22.54
C ILE A 49 16.97 -6.32 23.38
N ILE A 50 15.82 -6.45 22.74
CA ILE A 50 14.50 -6.19 23.34
C ILE A 50 13.73 -7.49 23.53
N SER A 51 12.75 -7.45 24.43
CA SER A 51 11.80 -8.54 24.59
C SER A 51 10.53 -8.27 23.81
N ASP A 52 10.09 -9.23 23.00
CA ASP A 52 8.79 -9.18 22.33
C ASP A 52 8.12 -10.57 22.30
N ARG A 53 6.88 -10.61 22.79
CA ARG A 53 6.05 -11.82 22.83
C ARG A 53 5.56 -12.28 21.45
N HIS A 54 5.66 -11.44 20.41
CA HIS A 54 5.32 -11.82 19.04
C HIS A 54 6.41 -12.66 18.37
N VAL A 55 7.61 -12.70 18.94
CA VAL A 55 8.68 -13.57 18.46
C VAL A 55 8.33 -15.02 18.75
N ASP A 56 8.23 -15.83 17.71
CA ASP A 56 8.11 -17.27 17.84
C ASP A 56 9.49 -17.86 18.20
N LYS A 57 9.62 -18.37 19.42
CA LYS A 57 10.86 -18.99 19.91
C LYS A 57 11.25 -20.26 19.14
N ASP A 58 10.28 -20.94 18.53
CA ASP A 58 10.47 -22.22 17.85
C ASP A 58 10.72 -22.03 16.34
N PHE A 59 10.48 -20.82 15.81
CA PHE A 59 10.75 -20.48 14.42
C PHE A 59 12.21 -20.00 14.22
N GLY A 60 12.89 -20.59 13.22
CA GLY A 60 14.27 -20.24 12.90
C GLY A 60 15.19 -20.46 14.10
N THR A 61 15.74 -19.37 14.64
CA THR A 61 16.60 -19.40 15.84
C THR A 61 15.90 -18.90 17.11
N GLY A 62 14.66 -18.40 17.03
CA GLY A 62 14.01 -17.68 18.13
C GLY A 62 14.53 -16.25 18.38
N VAL A 63 15.39 -15.76 17.48
CA VAL A 63 15.96 -14.41 17.50
C VAL A 63 15.58 -13.69 16.20
N LEU A 64 14.88 -12.56 16.33
CA LEU A 64 14.37 -11.79 15.19
C LEU A 64 15.12 -10.45 15.08
N LYS A 65 15.63 -10.13 13.88
CA LYS A 65 16.11 -8.77 13.59
C LYS A 65 14.92 -7.83 13.37
N ILE A 66 15.02 -6.59 13.83
CA ILE A 66 13.99 -5.56 13.68
C ILE A 66 14.51 -4.48 12.71
N SER A 67 13.93 -4.40 11.51
CA SER A 67 14.28 -3.45 10.45
C SER A 67 13.08 -2.57 10.05
N PRO A 68 12.73 -1.53 10.84
CA PRO A 68 11.48 -0.78 10.71
C PRO A 68 11.29 -0.06 9.37
N GLY A 69 12.38 0.23 8.65
CA GLY A 69 12.31 0.84 7.32
C GLY A 69 11.75 -0.09 6.24
N HIS A 70 11.73 -1.42 6.49
CA HIS A 70 11.55 -2.44 5.46
C HIS A 70 10.62 -3.60 5.84
N ASP A 71 9.95 -3.54 6.98
CA ASP A 71 8.88 -4.46 7.38
C ASP A 71 7.80 -3.73 8.18
N HIS A 72 6.53 -4.08 7.94
CA HIS A 72 5.38 -3.41 8.56
C HIS A 72 5.25 -3.71 10.06
N ASN A 73 5.50 -4.95 10.49
CA ASN A 73 5.41 -5.30 11.90
C ASN A 73 6.56 -4.65 12.67
N ASP A 74 7.76 -4.66 12.11
CA ASP A 74 8.93 -3.97 12.67
C ASP A 74 8.69 -2.47 12.79
N TYR A 75 8.05 -1.86 11.77
CA TYR A 75 7.65 -0.46 11.80
C TYR A 75 6.70 -0.15 12.97
N LEU A 76 5.64 -0.94 13.15
CA LEU A 76 4.69 -0.74 14.24
C LEU A 76 5.34 -0.92 15.61
N LEU A 77 6.20 -1.93 15.76
CA LEU A 77 6.96 -2.18 16.99
C LEU A 77 7.89 -1.00 17.30
N ALA A 78 8.62 -0.51 16.31
CA ALA A 78 9.52 0.62 16.47
C ALA A 78 8.78 1.90 16.86
N ARG A 79 7.65 2.19 16.22
CA ARG A 79 6.78 3.32 16.60
C ARG A 79 6.30 3.21 18.04
N LYS A 80 5.90 2.01 18.49
CA LYS A 80 5.43 1.77 19.85
C LYS A 80 6.53 1.97 20.90
N LEU A 81 7.76 1.55 20.59
CA LEU A 81 8.89 1.60 21.52
C LEU A 81 9.76 2.86 21.38
N GLY A 82 9.47 3.73 20.40
CA GLY A 82 10.31 4.90 20.10
C GLY A 82 11.67 4.54 19.50
N LEU A 83 11.78 3.39 18.82
CA LEU A 83 13.00 3.00 18.11
C LEU A 83 13.16 3.83 16.82
N PRO A 84 14.40 4.11 16.40
CA PRO A 84 14.64 4.82 15.15
C PRO A 84 14.14 4.03 13.95
N ILE A 85 13.78 4.73 12.88
CA ILE A 85 13.38 4.14 11.61
C ILE A 85 14.47 4.43 10.59
N LEU A 86 15.22 3.38 10.21
CA LEU A 86 16.31 3.49 9.24
C LEU A 86 15.87 2.92 7.89
N ASN A 87 15.72 3.79 6.90
CA ASN A 87 15.56 3.40 5.51
C ASN A 87 16.93 3.20 4.86
N ILE A 88 17.17 2.03 4.28
CA ILE A 88 18.41 1.69 3.59
C ILE A 88 18.30 1.67 2.06
N MET A 89 17.09 1.88 1.50
CA MET A 89 16.87 1.81 0.05
C MET A 89 16.48 3.17 -0.54
N ASN A 90 16.93 3.41 -1.76
CA ASN A 90 16.42 4.44 -2.65
C ASN A 90 15.13 3.95 -3.32
N LYS A 91 14.40 4.86 -3.98
CA LYS A 91 13.13 4.53 -4.68
C LYS A 91 13.29 3.56 -5.85
N ASP A 92 14.50 3.45 -6.41
CA ASP A 92 14.85 2.52 -7.49
C ASP A 92 15.24 1.12 -7.00
N GLY A 93 15.27 0.90 -5.67
CA GLY A 93 15.65 -0.38 -5.06
C GLY A 93 17.16 -0.56 -4.86
N THR A 94 17.98 0.46 -5.16
CA THR A 94 19.40 0.48 -4.80
C THR A 94 19.59 0.85 -3.34
N LEU A 95 20.70 0.39 -2.73
CA LEU A 95 21.01 0.76 -1.35
C LEU A 95 21.57 2.19 -1.25
N ASN A 96 21.18 2.90 -0.20
CA ASN A 96 21.62 4.27 0.06
C ASN A 96 22.85 4.31 1.02
N LYS A 97 23.24 5.52 1.44
CA LYS A 97 24.44 5.76 2.27
C LYS A 97 24.42 5.03 3.62
N VAL A 98 23.24 4.67 4.15
CA VAL A 98 23.11 3.93 5.42
C VAL A 98 23.75 2.54 5.32
N ALA A 99 23.79 1.95 4.12
CA ALA A 99 24.42 0.66 3.87
C ALA A 99 25.95 0.72 3.71
N GLY A 100 26.57 1.89 3.90
CA GLY A 100 28.03 2.04 3.88
C GLY A 100 28.65 1.58 2.55
N LEU A 101 29.53 0.58 2.61
CA LEU A 101 30.23 0.02 1.43
C LEU A 101 29.32 -0.61 0.38
N TYR A 102 28.05 -0.83 0.72
CA TYR A 102 27.05 -1.40 -0.18
C TYR A 102 26.22 -0.32 -0.88
N CYS A 103 26.45 0.96 -0.58
CA CYS A 103 25.75 2.07 -1.21
C CYS A 103 25.90 2.00 -2.75
N GLY A 104 24.77 2.18 -3.46
CA GLY A 104 24.68 2.16 -4.91
C GLY A 104 24.43 0.78 -5.52
N LEU A 105 24.54 -0.31 -4.76
CA LEU A 105 24.23 -1.65 -5.26
C LEU A 105 22.72 -1.89 -5.33
N ASP A 106 22.24 -2.62 -6.35
CA ASP A 106 20.88 -3.15 -6.34
C ASP A 106 20.71 -4.14 -5.18
N ARG A 107 19.52 -4.16 -4.57
CA ARG A 107 19.22 -5.00 -3.40
C ARG A 107 19.52 -6.49 -3.59
N PHE A 108 19.33 -7.05 -4.79
CA PHE A 108 19.62 -8.46 -5.04
C PHE A 108 21.12 -8.73 -5.19
N GLU A 109 21.87 -7.76 -5.71
CA GLU A 109 23.32 -7.81 -5.77
C GLU A 109 23.93 -7.66 -4.38
N ALA A 110 23.44 -6.68 -3.61
CA ALA A 110 23.83 -6.45 -2.22
C ALA A 110 23.57 -7.70 -1.36
N ARG A 111 22.43 -8.38 -1.55
CA ARG A 111 22.12 -9.65 -0.91
C ARG A 111 23.20 -10.72 -1.15
N LYS A 112 23.62 -10.91 -2.40
CA LYS A 112 24.65 -11.91 -2.76
C LYS A 112 26.01 -11.54 -2.19
N LYS A 113 26.40 -10.27 -2.33
CA LYS A 113 27.68 -9.77 -1.82
C LYS A 113 27.77 -9.88 -0.30
N LEU A 114 26.72 -9.47 0.41
CA LEU A 114 26.67 -9.54 1.87
C LEU A 114 26.78 -10.97 2.37
N TRP A 115 26.11 -11.91 1.70
CA TRP A 115 26.24 -13.32 2.06
C TRP A 115 27.68 -13.83 1.93
N ALA A 116 28.33 -13.55 0.80
CA ALA A 116 29.72 -13.95 0.58
C ALA A 116 30.68 -13.36 1.64
N GLU A 117 30.54 -12.08 1.99
CA GLU A 117 31.37 -11.46 3.03
C GLU A 117 31.08 -12.04 4.44
N LEU A 118 29.84 -12.42 4.73
CA LEU A 118 29.49 -13.12 5.98
C LEU A 118 30.13 -14.51 6.05
N GLU A 119 30.23 -15.23 4.91
CA GLU A 119 30.95 -16.50 4.82
C GLU A 119 32.45 -16.32 5.03
N GLU A 120 33.08 -15.34 4.37
CA GLU A 120 34.50 -15.03 4.50
C GLU A 120 34.90 -14.64 5.93
N THR A 121 34.01 -13.94 6.64
CA THR A 121 34.22 -13.53 8.04
C THR A 121 33.80 -14.58 9.06
N GLY A 122 33.29 -15.75 8.63
CA GLY A 122 32.83 -16.82 9.52
C GLY A 122 31.58 -16.48 10.33
N LEU A 123 30.83 -15.44 9.94
CA LEU A 123 29.59 -15.01 10.58
C LEU A 123 28.34 -15.65 9.93
N ALA A 124 28.48 -16.22 8.73
CA ALA A 124 27.45 -17.04 8.11
C ALA A 124 27.39 -18.42 8.78
N VAL A 125 26.24 -18.77 9.32
CA VAL A 125 26.04 -20.06 10.01
C VAL A 125 25.53 -21.14 9.06
N LYS A 126 24.47 -20.84 8.30
CA LYS A 126 23.79 -21.82 7.45
C LYS A 126 22.90 -21.13 6.41
N GLN A 127 22.83 -21.71 5.20
CA GLN A 127 21.85 -21.35 4.17
C GLN A 127 20.93 -22.53 3.89
N GLU A 128 19.62 -22.29 3.84
CA GLU A 128 18.62 -23.30 3.49
C GLU A 128 17.58 -22.75 2.54
N ALA A 129 17.02 -23.62 1.69
CA ALA A 129 15.89 -23.28 0.86
C ALA A 129 14.65 -23.04 1.73
N HIS A 130 14.00 -21.89 1.55
CA HIS A 130 12.79 -21.53 2.29
C HIS A 130 11.71 -21.03 1.33
N THR A 131 10.54 -21.66 1.39
CA THR A 131 9.40 -21.25 0.57
C THR A 131 8.65 -20.11 1.25
N LEU A 132 8.63 -18.94 0.62
CA LEU A 132 7.92 -17.76 1.10
C LEU A 132 6.88 -17.26 0.10
N ARG A 133 5.84 -16.60 0.62
CA ARG A 133 4.86 -15.86 -0.20
C ARG A 133 5.36 -14.45 -0.44
N VAL A 134 6.00 -14.23 -1.60
CA VAL A 134 6.55 -12.92 -1.98
C VAL A 134 5.44 -12.03 -2.55
N PRO A 135 5.16 -10.85 -1.97
CA PRO A 135 4.18 -9.93 -2.53
C PRO A 135 4.68 -9.37 -3.86
N ARG A 136 3.79 -9.31 -4.85
CA ARG A 136 4.08 -8.78 -6.18
C ARG A 136 3.08 -7.72 -6.58
N SER A 137 3.55 -6.73 -7.33
CA SER A 137 2.72 -5.72 -7.96
C SER A 137 1.66 -6.40 -8.82
N GLN A 138 0.40 -6.02 -8.63
CA GLN A 138 -0.71 -6.59 -9.39
C GLN A 138 -0.59 -6.29 -10.89
N ARG A 139 0.01 -5.14 -11.25
CA ARG A 139 0.07 -4.65 -12.63
C ARG A 139 1.37 -5.07 -13.33
N GLY A 140 2.53 -4.77 -12.75
CA GLY A 140 3.82 -5.06 -13.38
C GLY A 140 4.44 -6.39 -12.94
N GLY A 141 3.96 -7.01 -11.86
CA GLY A 141 4.44 -8.31 -11.39
C GLY A 141 5.78 -8.29 -10.65
N GLU A 142 6.38 -7.11 -10.48
CA GLU A 142 7.62 -6.90 -9.73
C GLU A 142 7.40 -7.17 -8.24
N ILE A 143 8.48 -7.52 -7.54
CA ILE A 143 8.44 -7.73 -6.09
C ILE A 143 8.20 -6.38 -5.39
N ILE A 144 7.23 -6.35 -4.49
CA ILE A 144 6.91 -5.14 -3.71
C ILE A 144 7.96 -4.97 -2.63
N GLU A 145 8.57 -3.79 -2.60
CA GLU A 145 9.49 -3.38 -1.54
C GLU A 145 8.77 -2.53 -0.49
N PRO A 146 8.74 -2.96 0.79
CA PRO A 146 8.28 -2.12 1.86
C PRO A 146 9.25 -0.94 2.05
N LEU A 147 8.69 0.27 1.99
CA LEU A 147 9.41 1.52 2.17
C LEU A 147 8.57 2.46 3.01
N VAL A 148 9.17 3.02 4.05
CA VAL A 148 8.52 4.07 4.83
C VAL A 148 8.53 5.36 4.01
N SER A 149 7.34 5.86 3.70
CA SER A 149 7.14 7.13 3.03
C SER A 149 5.94 7.85 3.61
N LYS A 150 5.94 9.18 3.48
CA LYS A 150 4.82 10.02 3.89
C LYS A 150 3.75 9.95 2.80
N GLN A 151 2.51 9.71 3.20
CA GLN A 151 1.38 9.49 2.31
C GLN A 151 0.11 10.04 2.98
N TRP A 152 -0.92 10.28 2.18
CA TRP A 152 -2.24 10.66 2.65
C TRP A 152 -3.05 9.41 2.97
N PHE A 153 -3.60 9.36 4.19
CA PHE A 153 -4.43 8.26 4.65
C PHE A 153 -5.82 8.75 5.04
N VAL A 154 -6.83 7.91 4.78
CA VAL A 154 -8.17 8.06 5.33
C VAL A 154 -8.33 7.08 6.48
N THR A 155 -8.73 7.59 7.65
CA THR A 155 -9.08 6.74 8.80
C THR A 155 -10.36 5.97 8.50
N MET A 156 -10.24 4.65 8.39
CA MET A 156 -11.32 3.83 7.81
C MET A 156 -12.31 3.29 8.85
N GLU A 157 -11.90 3.13 10.10
CA GLU A 157 -12.71 2.48 11.13
C GLU A 157 -14.11 3.12 11.31
N PRO A 158 -14.26 4.45 11.44
CA PRO A 158 -15.58 5.08 11.57
C PRO A 158 -16.46 4.90 10.32
N LEU A 159 -15.84 4.88 9.13
CA LEU A 159 -16.53 4.68 7.86
C LEU A 159 -17.04 3.24 7.73
N ALA A 160 -16.19 2.28 8.07
CA ALA A 160 -16.52 0.86 8.03
C ALA A 160 -17.63 0.51 9.01
N GLU A 161 -17.62 1.10 10.20
CA GLU A 161 -18.67 0.88 11.20
C GLU A 161 -20.06 1.32 10.69
N LYS A 162 -20.16 2.44 9.98
CA LYS A 162 -21.40 2.89 9.33
C LYS A 162 -21.88 1.87 8.29
N ALA A 163 -20.96 1.35 7.49
CA ALA A 163 -21.29 0.39 6.44
C ALA A 163 -21.67 -1.01 6.98
N LEU A 164 -21.05 -1.46 8.08
CA LEU A 164 -21.44 -2.68 8.80
C LEU A 164 -22.87 -2.56 9.36
N ARG A 165 -23.20 -1.42 9.98
CA ARG A 165 -24.54 -1.17 10.51
C ARG A 165 -25.63 -1.16 9.45
N ALA A 166 -25.32 -0.68 8.24
CA ALA A 166 -26.28 -0.69 7.13
C ALA A 166 -26.70 -2.11 6.74
N VAL A 167 -25.76 -3.07 6.77
CA VAL A 167 -26.05 -4.50 6.56
C VAL A 167 -26.83 -5.07 7.75
N GLU A 168 -26.37 -4.81 8.98
CA GLU A 168 -27.01 -5.30 10.20
C GLU A 168 -28.49 -4.87 10.33
N ARG A 169 -28.81 -3.64 9.90
CA ARG A 169 -30.18 -3.08 9.91
C ARG A 169 -31.04 -3.55 8.73
N GLY A 170 -30.47 -4.28 7.78
CA GLY A 170 -31.17 -4.71 6.56
C GLY A 170 -31.40 -3.59 5.54
N GLU A 171 -30.72 -2.44 5.69
CA GLU A 171 -30.76 -1.36 4.70
C GLU A 171 -30.02 -1.77 3.41
N LEU A 172 -28.92 -2.52 3.57
CA LEU A 172 -28.10 -3.06 2.49
C LEU A 172 -28.15 -4.59 2.50
N THR A 173 -28.59 -5.21 1.40
CA THR A 173 -28.60 -6.67 1.24
C THR A 173 -27.54 -7.11 0.22
N ILE A 174 -26.66 -8.04 0.61
CA ILE A 174 -25.62 -8.60 -0.26
C ILE A 174 -26.02 -10.00 -0.76
N ILE A 175 -26.06 -10.17 -2.06
CA ILE A 175 -26.49 -11.39 -2.75
C ILE A 175 -25.30 -11.95 -3.56
N PRO A 176 -24.98 -13.25 -3.45
CA PRO A 176 -25.50 -14.22 -2.50
C PRO A 176 -25.07 -13.98 -1.04
N GLU A 177 -25.90 -14.41 -0.08
CA GLU A 177 -25.74 -14.20 1.37
C GLU A 177 -24.35 -14.59 1.92
N ARG A 178 -23.70 -15.60 1.32
CA ARG A 178 -22.34 -16.01 1.73
C ARG A 178 -21.31 -14.87 1.71
N PHE A 179 -21.48 -13.88 0.83
CA PHE A 179 -20.55 -12.75 0.72
C PHE A 179 -20.72 -11.73 1.84
N GLU A 180 -21.85 -11.74 2.54
CA GLU A 180 -22.07 -10.87 3.70
C GLU A 180 -21.06 -11.16 4.82
N LYS A 181 -20.83 -12.43 5.15
CA LYS A 181 -19.81 -12.81 6.14
C LYS A 181 -18.41 -12.34 5.74
N ILE A 182 -18.11 -12.42 4.44
CA ILE A 182 -16.82 -12.01 3.89
C ILE A 182 -16.68 -10.48 3.97
N TYR A 183 -17.73 -9.75 3.61
CA TYR A 183 -17.84 -8.30 3.75
C TYR A 183 -17.63 -7.88 5.21
N ASN A 184 -18.41 -8.44 6.13
CA ASN A 184 -18.34 -8.12 7.55
C ASN A 184 -16.96 -8.39 8.14
N HIS A 185 -16.36 -9.54 7.82
CA HIS A 185 -15.02 -9.89 8.27
C HIS A 185 -13.96 -8.90 7.78
N TRP A 186 -14.04 -8.46 6.52
CA TRP A 186 -13.09 -7.50 5.96
C TRP A 186 -13.22 -6.13 6.59
N LEU A 187 -14.45 -5.61 6.72
CA LEU A 187 -14.70 -4.30 7.31
C LEU A 187 -14.33 -4.26 8.80
N SER A 188 -14.53 -5.36 9.54
CA SER A 188 -14.16 -5.45 10.96
C SER A 188 -12.64 -5.43 11.20
N ASN A 189 -11.83 -5.76 10.19
CA ASN A 189 -10.37 -5.80 10.27
C ASN A 189 -9.71 -4.74 9.37
N ILE A 190 -10.47 -3.74 8.94
CA ILE A 190 -10.01 -2.74 7.99
C ILE A 190 -8.83 -1.93 8.56
N LYS A 191 -7.93 -1.53 7.67
CA LYS A 191 -6.83 -0.61 7.97
C LYS A 191 -7.05 0.72 7.25
N ASP A 192 -6.41 1.76 7.77
CA ASP A 192 -6.40 3.07 7.15
C ASP A 192 -5.95 2.98 5.69
N TRP A 193 -6.67 3.70 4.83
CA TRP A 193 -6.50 3.59 3.40
C TRP A 193 -5.54 4.67 2.93
N CYS A 194 -4.38 4.26 2.43
CA CYS A 194 -3.47 5.15 1.70
C CYS A 194 -4.14 5.58 0.39
N ILE A 195 -4.52 6.85 0.27
CA ILE A 195 -5.21 7.44 -0.88
C ILE A 195 -4.27 8.15 -1.84
N SER A 196 -3.03 8.45 -1.47
CA SER A 196 -2.06 9.10 -2.37
C SER A 196 -1.28 8.10 -3.22
N ARG A 197 -0.99 8.49 -4.45
CA ARG A 197 -0.25 7.71 -5.44
C ARG A 197 0.74 8.60 -6.17
N GLN A 198 1.97 8.12 -6.30
CA GLN A 198 3.03 8.77 -7.09
C GLN A 198 2.88 8.39 -8.57
N LEU A 199 1.72 8.71 -9.15
CA LEU A 199 1.39 8.45 -10.55
C LEU A 199 1.15 9.77 -11.28
N TRP A 200 1.33 9.74 -12.60
CA TRP A 200 1.09 10.90 -13.45
C TRP A 200 -0.40 11.07 -13.79
N TRP A 201 -1.15 9.96 -13.78
CA TRP A 201 -2.57 9.94 -14.11
C TRP A 201 -3.42 9.77 -12.87
N GLY A 202 -4.28 10.77 -12.62
CA GLY A 202 -5.25 10.77 -11.53
C GLY A 202 -5.64 12.18 -11.14
N HIS A 203 -6.59 12.30 -10.21
CA HIS A 203 -6.98 13.60 -9.66
C HIS A 203 -5.90 14.07 -8.70
N ARG A 204 -5.31 15.25 -8.94
CA ARG A 204 -4.31 15.81 -8.01
C ARG A 204 -4.94 16.06 -6.64
N ILE A 205 -4.20 15.74 -5.59
CA ILE A 205 -4.65 15.98 -4.22
C ILE A 205 -4.79 17.50 -4.00
N PRO A 206 -5.91 18.01 -3.44
CA PRO A 206 -6.15 19.44 -3.24
C PRO A 206 -5.38 19.99 -2.02
N VAL A 207 -4.11 19.64 -1.90
CA VAL A 207 -3.18 20.03 -0.84
C VAL A 207 -2.08 20.89 -1.46
N TRP A 208 -1.74 21.98 -0.77
CA TRP A 208 -0.75 22.96 -1.17
C TRP A 208 0.28 23.13 -0.08
N TYR A 209 1.55 23.05 -0.45
CA TYR A 209 2.70 23.26 0.42
C TYR A 209 3.25 24.67 0.26
N ILE A 210 3.89 25.17 1.32
CA ILE A 210 4.55 26.48 1.33
C ILE A 210 6.03 26.30 0.99
N VAL A 211 6.54 27.08 0.04
CA VAL A 211 7.97 27.03 -0.33
C VAL A 211 8.82 27.48 0.86
N GLY A 212 9.90 26.74 1.13
CA GLY A 212 10.82 27.01 2.23
C GLY A 212 10.32 26.60 3.62
N LYS A 213 9.17 25.91 3.71
CA LYS A 213 8.63 25.32 4.93
C LYS A 213 8.67 23.80 4.89
N ASP A 214 8.58 23.20 6.08
CA ASP A 214 8.42 21.76 6.19
C ASP A 214 7.01 21.36 5.75
N CYS A 215 6.93 20.58 4.68
CA CYS A 215 5.68 20.09 4.11
C CYS A 215 4.94 19.10 5.03
N GLU A 216 5.61 18.56 6.06
CA GLU A 216 5.02 17.61 7.01
C GLU A 216 4.00 18.25 7.97
N GLU A 217 4.29 19.46 8.45
CA GLU A 217 3.51 20.11 9.49
C GLU A 217 2.67 21.26 8.94
N GLU A 218 3.06 21.81 7.80
CA GLU A 218 2.50 23.03 7.25
C GLU A 218 2.02 22.82 5.80
N TYR A 219 0.72 22.54 5.67
CA TYR A 219 0.04 22.45 4.38
C TYR A 219 -1.33 23.13 4.43
N ILE A 220 -1.87 23.44 3.25
CA ILE A 220 -3.17 24.09 3.06
C ILE A 220 -4.03 23.19 2.19
N VAL A 221 -5.26 22.91 2.65
CA VAL A 221 -6.27 22.22 1.84
C VAL A 221 -7.19 23.26 1.20
N ALA A 222 -7.31 23.22 -0.12
CA ALA A 222 -8.09 24.18 -0.90
C ALA A 222 -8.46 23.61 -2.27
N ARG A 223 -9.66 23.97 -2.78
CA ARG A 223 -10.20 23.46 -4.05
C ARG A 223 -9.51 24.05 -5.27
N SER A 224 -8.95 25.25 -5.15
CA SER A 224 -8.24 25.96 -6.22
C SER A 224 -6.94 26.57 -5.72
N ALA A 225 -6.07 26.95 -6.67
CA ALA A 225 -4.83 27.67 -6.39
C ALA A 225 -5.10 29.03 -5.74
N ASP A 226 -6.13 29.74 -6.20
CA ASP A 226 -6.50 31.06 -5.68
C ASP A 226 -6.95 30.96 -4.21
N GLU A 227 -7.83 30.01 -3.90
CA GLU A 227 -8.28 29.76 -2.52
C GLU A 227 -7.09 29.35 -1.62
N ALA A 228 -6.17 28.52 -2.14
CA ALA A 228 -4.97 28.14 -1.41
C ALA A 228 -4.08 29.35 -1.11
N LEU A 229 -3.90 30.25 -2.09
CA LEU A 229 -3.06 31.43 -1.97
C LEU A 229 -3.66 32.46 -0.99
N GLU A 230 -4.97 32.66 -1.01
CA GLU A 230 -5.67 33.50 -0.03
C GLU A 230 -5.47 32.98 1.40
N LYS A 231 -5.68 31.67 1.62
CA LYS A 231 -5.41 31.02 2.92
C LYS A 231 -3.94 31.14 3.32
N ALA A 232 -3.02 30.99 2.38
CA ALA A 232 -1.59 31.14 2.64
C ALA A 232 -1.24 32.55 3.07
N ARG A 233 -1.75 33.57 2.35
CA ARG A 233 -1.49 34.98 2.66
C ARG A 233 -2.05 35.39 4.01
N ALA A 234 -3.23 34.88 4.37
CA ALA A 234 -3.83 35.14 5.67
C ALA A 234 -2.97 34.62 6.84
N LYS A 235 -2.25 33.49 6.64
CA LYS A 235 -1.43 32.86 7.68
C LYS A 235 0.03 33.31 7.68
N TYR A 236 0.61 33.57 6.52
CA TYR A 236 2.05 33.79 6.33
C TYR A 236 2.43 35.16 5.75
N GLY A 237 1.44 35.99 5.41
CA GLY A 237 1.64 37.30 4.79
C GLY A 237 1.71 37.24 3.26
N ASN A 238 1.85 38.41 2.63
CA ASN A 238 1.66 38.56 1.18
C ASN A 238 2.77 37.93 0.31
N ASN A 239 3.98 37.74 0.87
CA ASN A 239 5.14 37.20 0.16
C ASN A 239 5.27 35.69 0.38
N VAL A 240 4.19 34.95 0.12
CA VAL A 240 4.15 33.49 0.25
C VAL A 240 4.07 32.86 -1.14
N GLU A 241 4.89 31.84 -1.36
CA GLU A 241 4.86 31.01 -2.55
C GLU A 241 4.35 29.62 -2.17
N ILE A 242 3.45 29.08 -3.00
CA ILE A 242 2.83 27.79 -2.76
C ILE A 242 3.00 26.87 -3.97
N TYR A 243 3.04 25.56 -3.72
CA TYR A 243 3.01 24.55 -4.77
C TYR A 243 2.09 23.40 -4.36
N GLN A 244 1.32 22.88 -5.31
CA GLN A 244 0.39 21.78 -5.05
C GLN A 244 1.15 20.46 -4.89
N ASP A 245 0.66 19.59 -4.02
CA ASP A 245 1.16 18.22 -3.84
C ASP A 245 1.26 17.49 -5.21
N PRO A 246 2.42 16.90 -5.56
CA PRO A 246 2.58 16.20 -6.83
C PRO A 246 1.79 14.88 -6.89
N ASP A 247 1.33 14.35 -5.77
CA ASP A 247 0.59 13.10 -5.74
C ASP A 247 -0.83 13.23 -6.32
N VAL A 248 -1.31 12.10 -6.83
CA VAL A 248 -2.70 11.93 -7.28
C VAL A 248 -3.46 10.98 -6.36
N LEU A 249 -4.78 11.11 -6.34
CA LEU A 249 -5.67 10.22 -5.62
C LEU A 249 -5.70 8.83 -6.26
N ASP A 250 -5.82 7.82 -5.39
CA ASP A 250 -6.08 6.43 -5.77
C ASP A 250 -7.30 6.35 -6.68
N THR A 251 -7.24 5.55 -7.73
CA THR A 251 -8.38 5.37 -8.66
C THR A 251 -9.62 4.86 -7.94
N TRP A 252 -9.44 4.06 -6.88
CA TRP A 252 -10.56 3.61 -6.05
C TRP A 252 -11.21 4.74 -5.25
N PHE A 253 -10.52 5.87 -5.02
CA PHE A 253 -11.08 7.06 -4.37
C PHE A 253 -12.16 7.70 -5.24
N SER A 254 -11.85 8.01 -6.50
CA SER A 254 -12.85 8.58 -7.40
C SER A 254 -13.95 7.56 -7.74
N SER A 255 -13.60 6.30 -8.01
CA SER A 255 -14.60 5.25 -8.30
C SER A 255 -15.56 4.99 -7.14
N ALA A 256 -15.16 5.25 -5.89
CA ALA A 256 -16.03 5.11 -4.73
C ALA A 256 -17.10 6.21 -4.64
N LEU A 257 -16.94 7.33 -5.34
CA LEU A 257 -17.92 8.41 -5.40
C LEU A 257 -18.99 8.18 -6.49
N TRP A 258 -18.81 7.16 -7.33
CA TRP A 258 -19.63 6.87 -8.50
C TRP A 258 -21.14 6.93 -8.27
N PRO A 259 -21.73 6.36 -7.19
CA PRO A 259 -23.18 6.29 -7.05
C PRO A 259 -23.90 7.64 -6.97
N PHE A 260 -23.19 8.71 -6.63
CA PHE A 260 -23.76 10.04 -6.45
C PHE A 260 -23.08 11.11 -7.32
N SER A 261 -21.78 10.97 -7.61
CA SER A 261 -21.06 11.94 -8.46
C SER A 261 -21.61 12.01 -9.89
N THR A 262 -22.30 10.97 -10.36
CA THR A 262 -22.94 10.94 -11.68
C THR A 262 -24.25 11.69 -11.76
N LEU A 263 -24.84 12.00 -10.61
CA LEU A 263 -26.20 12.53 -10.50
C LEU A 263 -26.21 14.03 -10.19
N GLY A 264 -25.07 14.71 -10.35
CA GLY A 264 -24.93 16.15 -10.07
C GLY A 264 -24.38 16.48 -8.67
N TRP A 265 -24.09 15.48 -7.82
CA TRP A 265 -23.40 15.73 -6.55
C TRP A 265 -22.04 16.42 -6.80
N PRO A 266 -21.66 17.47 -6.04
CA PRO A 266 -22.15 17.81 -4.70
C PRO A 266 -23.41 18.68 -4.60
N ASP A 267 -24.03 19.08 -5.71
CA ASP A 267 -25.30 19.82 -5.65
C ASP A 267 -26.47 18.86 -5.40
N VAL A 268 -26.97 18.83 -4.16
CA VAL A 268 -28.08 17.97 -3.74
C VAL A 268 -29.46 18.47 -4.22
N SER A 269 -29.52 19.66 -4.82
CA SER A 269 -30.75 20.20 -5.41
C SER A 269 -31.00 19.70 -6.82
N GLU A 270 -29.96 19.16 -7.48
CA GLU A 270 -30.01 18.57 -8.81
C GLU A 270 -31.11 17.51 -8.93
N GLU A 271 -31.81 17.53 -10.07
CA GLU A 271 -32.98 16.69 -10.31
C GLU A 271 -32.62 15.20 -10.28
N ASP A 272 -31.53 14.84 -10.95
CA ASP A 272 -31.07 13.46 -11.04
C ASP A 272 -30.68 12.90 -9.66
N PHE A 273 -30.01 13.70 -8.82
CA PHE A 273 -29.66 13.28 -7.46
C PHE A 273 -30.92 12.98 -6.64
N ARG A 274 -31.89 13.91 -6.61
CA ARG A 274 -33.12 13.73 -5.82
C ARG A 274 -34.00 12.58 -6.32
N ARG A 275 -33.94 12.27 -7.61
CA ARG A 275 -34.79 11.26 -8.24
C ARG A 275 -34.20 9.86 -8.19
N PHE A 276 -32.89 9.73 -8.37
CA PHE A 276 -32.24 8.43 -8.59
C PHE A 276 -31.33 7.98 -7.44
N TYR A 277 -31.07 8.83 -6.45
CA TYR A 277 -30.31 8.45 -5.26
C TYR A 277 -31.21 8.32 -4.02
N PRO A 278 -31.13 7.20 -3.26
CA PRO A 278 -30.27 6.03 -3.48
C PRO A 278 -30.77 5.11 -4.59
N THR A 279 -29.85 4.38 -5.23
CA THR A 279 -30.21 3.42 -6.31
C THR A 279 -30.75 2.11 -5.74
N THR A 280 -31.40 1.27 -6.56
CA THR A 280 -31.97 0.01 -6.06
C THR A 280 -30.94 -1.12 -6.00
N MET A 281 -30.16 -1.32 -7.06
CA MET A 281 -29.28 -2.48 -7.20
C MET A 281 -27.94 -2.12 -7.84
N LEU A 282 -26.85 -2.63 -7.26
CA LEU A 282 -25.52 -2.67 -7.87
C LEU A 282 -25.19 -4.11 -8.29
N GLU A 283 -24.89 -4.31 -9.57
CA GLU A 283 -24.43 -5.58 -10.12
C GLU A 283 -22.91 -5.54 -10.38
N THR A 284 -22.14 -6.51 -9.88
CA THR A 284 -20.70 -6.60 -10.17
C THR A 284 -20.12 -7.98 -9.89
N GLY A 285 -18.89 -8.23 -10.34
CA GLY A 285 -18.08 -9.37 -9.92
C GLY A 285 -17.67 -9.27 -8.45
N HIS A 286 -17.61 -10.42 -7.76
CA HIS A 286 -17.22 -10.48 -6.35
C HIS A 286 -15.76 -10.11 -6.06
N ASP A 287 -14.92 -9.98 -7.08
CA ASP A 287 -13.49 -9.65 -6.97
C ASP A 287 -13.22 -8.19 -6.57
N ILE A 288 -14.20 -7.29 -6.77
CA ILE A 288 -14.10 -5.87 -6.39
C ILE A 288 -15.06 -5.50 -5.25
N LEU A 289 -15.57 -6.48 -4.51
CA LEU A 289 -16.39 -6.28 -3.32
C LEU A 289 -15.73 -5.32 -2.32
N PHE A 290 -14.44 -5.48 -2.04
CA PHE A 290 -13.75 -4.64 -1.05
C PHE A 290 -13.21 -3.34 -1.64
N PHE A 291 -12.66 -3.40 -2.86
CA PHE A 291 -12.00 -2.25 -3.48
C PHE A 291 -13.01 -1.22 -4.01
N TRP A 292 -14.21 -1.66 -4.37
CA TRP A 292 -15.22 -0.79 -4.96
C TRP A 292 -16.52 -0.74 -4.15
N VAL A 293 -17.22 -1.88 -3.99
CA VAL A 293 -18.55 -1.91 -3.37
C VAL A 293 -18.51 -1.37 -1.94
N ALA A 294 -17.62 -1.92 -1.10
CA ALA A 294 -17.47 -1.46 0.28
C ALA A 294 -17.09 0.03 0.35
N ARG A 295 -16.23 0.51 -0.54
CA ARG A 295 -15.82 1.91 -0.60
C ARG A 295 -16.99 2.82 -0.99
N MET A 296 -17.80 2.42 -1.97
CA MET A 296 -19.03 3.13 -2.35
C MET A 296 -20.02 3.21 -1.18
N VAL A 297 -20.23 2.12 -0.45
CA VAL A 297 -21.13 2.10 0.71
C VAL A 297 -20.61 3.06 1.80
N MET A 298 -19.33 2.96 2.14
CA MET A 298 -18.70 3.82 3.14
C MET A 298 -18.78 5.30 2.78
N MET A 299 -18.37 5.67 1.55
CA MET A 299 -18.37 7.06 1.10
C MET A 299 -19.77 7.61 0.84
N GLY A 300 -20.68 6.77 0.33
CA GLY A 300 -22.08 7.13 0.17
C GLY A 300 -22.68 7.57 1.50
N ILE A 301 -22.59 6.72 2.52
CA ILE A 301 -23.13 7.05 3.84
C ILE A 301 -22.43 8.27 4.44
N GLU A 302 -21.11 8.40 4.28
CA GLU A 302 -20.36 9.55 4.81
C GLU A 302 -20.79 10.88 4.20
N PHE A 303 -20.94 10.95 2.88
CA PHE A 303 -21.16 12.21 2.19
C PHE A 303 -22.64 12.55 1.97
N THR A 304 -23.53 11.56 1.97
CA THR A 304 -24.97 11.76 1.69
C THR A 304 -25.86 11.42 2.88
N GLY A 305 -25.34 10.72 3.90
CA GLY A 305 -26.11 10.27 5.06
C GLY A 305 -26.98 9.03 4.82
N THR A 306 -26.97 8.45 3.61
CA THR A 306 -27.73 7.24 3.28
C THR A 306 -26.89 6.26 2.46
N ILE A 307 -27.30 4.99 2.43
CA ILE A 307 -26.69 3.96 1.58
C ILE A 307 -26.78 4.34 0.09
N PRO A 308 -25.79 3.99 -0.75
CA PRO A 308 -25.83 4.27 -2.18
C PRO A 308 -26.76 3.35 -2.99
N PHE A 309 -27.00 2.13 -2.49
CA PHE A 309 -27.85 1.11 -3.09
C PHE A 309 -28.43 0.17 -2.04
N SER A 310 -29.64 -0.34 -2.24
CA SER A 310 -30.29 -1.29 -1.31
C SER A 310 -29.85 -2.75 -1.52
N TYR A 311 -29.54 -3.14 -2.75
CA TYR A 311 -29.11 -4.51 -3.09
C TYR A 311 -27.75 -4.52 -3.80
N VAL A 312 -26.89 -5.46 -3.43
CA VAL A 312 -25.64 -5.76 -4.16
C VAL A 312 -25.72 -7.17 -4.69
N TYR A 313 -25.70 -7.35 -6.00
CA TYR A 313 -25.61 -8.65 -6.63
C TYR A 313 -24.19 -8.93 -7.13
N LEU A 314 -23.57 -9.97 -6.55
CA LEU A 314 -22.22 -10.41 -6.81
C LEU A 314 -22.20 -11.66 -7.68
N HIS A 315 -21.95 -11.48 -8.97
CA HIS A 315 -21.88 -12.60 -9.91
C HIS A 315 -20.51 -13.31 -9.88
N GLY A 316 -20.48 -14.50 -10.49
CA GLY A 316 -19.25 -15.28 -10.68
C GLY A 316 -18.30 -14.62 -11.69
N LEU A 317 -17.06 -15.10 -11.73
CA LEU A 317 -16.07 -14.64 -12.72
C LEU A 317 -16.02 -15.62 -13.88
N ILE A 318 -15.96 -15.10 -15.10
CA ILE A 318 -15.66 -15.91 -16.27
C ILE A 318 -14.19 -16.35 -16.18
N ARG A 319 -13.97 -17.65 -16.40
CA ARG A 319 -12.67 -18.29 -16.37
C ARG A 319 -12.36 -18.89 -17.73
N ASP A 320 -11.08 -19.05 -18.02
CA ASP A 320 -10.64 -19.75 -19.22
C ASP A 320 -10.75 -21.27 -19.08
N SER A 321 -10.34 -21.98 -20.14
CA SER A 321 -10.38 -23.45 -20.19
C SER A 321 -9.38 -24.13 -19.23
N GLN A 322 -8.46 -23.37 -18.63
CA GLN A 322 -7.51 -23.84 -17.62
C GLN A 322 -7.92 -23.42 -16.20
N ASP A 323 -9.17 -22.95 -16.04
CA ASP A 323 -9.74 -22.46 -14.78
C ASP A 323 -9.01 -21.23 -14.20
N LEU A 324 -8.23 -20.52 -15.02
CA LEU A 324 -7.62 -19.26 -14.64
C LEU A 324 -8.59 -18.10 -14.87
N LYS A 325 -8.52 -17.10 -13.98
CA LYS A 325 -9.30 -15.87 -14.15
C LYS A 325 -8.87 -15.15 -15.42
N THR A 326 -9.81 -14.92 -16.33
CA THR A 326 -9.63 -14.11 -17.53
C THR A 326 -9.29 -12.67 -17.12
N LYS A 327 -8.07 -12.20 -17.43
CA LYS A 327 -7.57 -10.84 -17.15
C LYS A 327 -6.61 -10.36 -18.23
N TRP A 328 -6.86 -9.23 -18.91
CA TRP A 328 -6.07 -8.65 -20.03
C TRP A 328 -4.53 -8.82 -20.07
N MET A 329 -3.86 -9.07 -18.94
CA MET A 329 -2.41 -9.29 -18.85
C MET A 329 -1.95 -10.73 -19.21
N ILE A 330 -2.82 -11.74 -19.08
CA ILE A 330 -2.51 -13.18 -19.25
C ILE A 330 -2.61 -13.69 -20.72
N GLY A 331 -2.93 -12.84 -21.70
CA GLY A 331 -3.20 -13.20 -23.11
C GLY A 331 -4.45 -14.06 -23.39
N MET A 332 -5.23 -14.48 -22.39
CA MET A 332 -6.28 -15.49 -22.51
C MET A 332 -7.70 -14.90 -22.49
N TRP A 333 -8.11 -14.23 -23.58
CA TRP A 333 -9.49 -13.73 -23.80
C TRP A 333 -10.08 -14.29 -25.09
N ARG A 334 -11.41 -14.37 -25.12
CA ARG A 334 -12.15 -14.35 -26.38
C ARG A 334 -12.95 -13.06 -26.44
N CYS A 335 -12.88 -12.37 -27.58
CA CYS A 335 -13.73 -11.23 -27.83
C CYS A 335 -15.20 -11.69 -27.86
N GLN A 336 -16.08 -10.97 -27.15
CA GLN A 336 -17.52 -11.27 -27.11
C GLN A 336 -18.19 -11.20 -28.49
N LEU A 337 -17.61 -10.43 -29.43
CA LEU A 337 -18.12 -10.31 -30.80
C LEU A 337 -17.83 -11.55 -31.67
N GLY A 338 -17.20 -12.60 -31.14
CA GLY A 338 -17.11 -13.91 -31.79
C GLY A 338 -16.24 -13.99 -33.05
N HIS A 339 -15.53 -12.92 -33.43
CA HIS A 339 -14.67 -12.94 -34.61
C HIS A 339 -13.39 -13.75 -34.38
N PRO A 340 -13.11 -14.78 -35.21
CA PRO A 340 -11.88 -15.58 -35.11
C PRO A 340 -10.59 -14.78 -35.42
N SER A 341 -10.71 -13.56 -35.96
CA SER A 341 -9.60 -12.76 -36.50
C SER A 341 -9.07 -11.66 -35.59
N ILE A 342 -9.63 -11.47 -34.38
CA ILE A 342 -9.14 -10.45 -33.43
C ILE A 342 -7.92 -10.96 -32.62
N SER A 343 -7.37 -12.14 -32.93
CA SER A 343 -6.03 -12.53 -32.49
C SER A 343 -4.90 -11.72 -33.14
N THR A 344 -5.21 -10.93 -34.18
CA THR A 344 -4.24 -10.13 -34.96
C THR A 344 -4.22 -8.65 -34.59
N LEU A 345 -4.99 -8.22 -33.58
CA LEU A 345 -4.78 -6.94 -32.89
C LEU A 345 -3.82 -7.15 -31.70
N LYS A 346 -2.73 -7.89 -31.94
CA LYS A 346 -1.48 -7.58 -31.24
C LYS A 346 -1.10 -6.19 -31.75
N CYS A 347 -1.05 -5.21 -30.85
CA CYS A 347 -0.34 -3.96 -31.04
C CYS A 347 0.84 -4.15 -31.99
N GLN A 348 0.71 -3.70 -33.25
CA GLN A 348 1.85 -3.18 -33.98
C GLN A 348 2.18 -1.85 -33.29
N VAL A 349 2.83 -1.95 -32.13
CA VAL A 349 3.69 -0.89 -31.60
C VAL A 349 5.12 -1.39 -31.80
N ASP A 350 5.41 -1.74 -33.04
CA ASP A 350 6.75 -1.91 -33.60
C ASP A 350 6.70 -1.12 -34.91
N GLY A 351 6.88 0.20 -34.82
CA GLY A 351 6.86 1.08 -35.99
C GLY A 351 6.57 2.55 -35.64
N ASN A 352 7.65 3.33 -35.48
CA ASN A 352 7.74 4.79 -35.59
C ASN A 352 6.54 5.63 -35.11
N LEU A 353 6.64 6.13 -33.87
CA LEU A 353 5.84 7.25 -33.37
C LEU A 353 5.90 8.49 -34.28
N ASP A 354 7.00 8.69 -34.99
CA ASP A 354 7.21 9.84 -35.89
C ASP A 354 6.18 9.89 -37.04
N GLN A 355 5.69 8.74 -37.49
CA GLN A 355 4.77 8.65 -38.63
C GLN A 355 3.31 8.94 -38.27
N ILE A 356 2.98 8.89 -36.98
CA ILE A 356 1.66 9.27 -36.46
C ILE A 356 1.56 10.80 -36.29
N ILE A 357 2.69 11.47 -35.98
CA ILE A 357 2.73 12.92 -35.76
C ILE A 357 2.63 13.69 -37.09
N GLU A 358 3.16 13.18 -38.20
CA GLU A 358 3.04 13.84 -39.51
C GLU A 358 1.63 13.86 -40.09
N ASN A 359 0.73 12.96 -39.66
CA ASN A 359 -0.64 12.91 -40.16
C ASN A 359 -1.65 13.71 -39.31
N LEU A 360 -1.17 14.43 -38.28
CA LEU A 360 -2.00 15.26 -37.39
C LEU A 360 -1.70 16.77 -37.48
N ASN A 361 -0.89 17.19 -38.45
CA ASN A 361 -0.82 18.58 -38.93
C ASN A 361 -1.46 18.67 -40.32
#